data_AF-A0A831T0E5-F1
#
_entry.id   AF-A0A831T0E5-F1
#
_cell.length_a   1.000
_cell.length_b   1.000
_cell.length_c   1.000
_cell.angle_alpha   90.00
_cell.angle_beta   90.00
_cell.angle_gamma   90.00
#
_symmetry.space_group_name_H-M   'P 1'
#
loop_
_entity.id
_entity.type
_entity.pdbx_description
1 polymer ?
#
loop_
_entity_poly.entity_id
_entity_poly.type
_entity_poly.pdbx_seq_one_letter_code
_entity_poly.pdbx_strand_id
1 'polypeptide(L)'
;MNIAYRLNIALAISLLSLCCRTAEVSGEFINEARSLVQTTSQLGRLVERINSRVDYQNFGPELVKAKLAADDLFDKHNATAVAGFEEEMNKAITAYLDLFDIMNAKYSHAIDSLPRGSELALRLAGRYPELSEGKSITDVEIDVKEALRVVRRAASRHVRRADELLSSYLERAKR
;
A
#
# COMPACT_ATOMS: atom_id res chain seq x y z
N MET A 1 -53.90 -19.18 4.70
CA MET A 1 -52.67 -18.53 5.20
C MET A 1 -52.14 -17.63 4.09
N ASN A 2 -52.00 -16.32 4.33
CA ASN A 2 -51.96 -15.27 3.30
C ASN A 2 -50.56 -15.15 2.64
N ILE A 3 -50.49 -15.13 1.31
CA ILE A 3 -49.25 -15.11 0.50
C ILE A 3 -48.39 -13.89 0.83
N ALA A 4 -49.01 -12.74 1.11
CA ALA A 4 -48.33 -11.51 1.53
C ALA A 4 -47.50 -11.69 2.82
N TYR A 5 -47.95 -12.56 3.73
CA TYR A 5 -47.26 -12.81 5.00
C TYR A 5 -45.97 -13.62 4.79
N ARG A 6 -45.95 -14.55 3.82
CA ARG A 6 -44.76 -15.33 3.46
C ARG A 6 -43.71 -14.48 2.76
N LEU A 7 -44.14 -13.53 1.92
CA LEU A 7 -43.25 -12.62 1.20
C LEU A 7 -42.54 -11.66 2.16
N ASN A 8 -43.27 -11.11 3.15
CA ASN A 8 -42.70 -10.22 4.17
C ASN A 8 -41.70 -10.93 5.09
N ILE A 9 -41.95 -12.19 5.45
CA ILE A 9 -40.99 -12.98 6.25
C ILE A 9 -39.73 -13.29 5.43
N ALA A 10 -39.86 -13.64 4.16
CA ALA A 10 -38.71 -13.90 3.30
C ALA A 10 -37.84 -12.64 3.11
N LEU A 11 -38.46 -11.49 2.86
CA LEU A 11 -37.77 -10.20 2.78
C LEU A 11 -37.11 -9.82 4.10
N ALA A 12 -37.76 -10.03 5.24
CA ALA A 12 -37.19 -9.78 6.56
C ALA A 12 -35.99 -10.69 6.85
N ILE A 13 -36.04 -11.98 6.49
CA ILE A 13 -34.92 -12.92 6.64
C ILE A 13 -33.77 -12.55 5.69
N SER A 14 -34.06 -12.14 4.45
CA SER A 14 -33.03 -11.66 3.52
C SER A 14 -32.37 -10.39 4.02
N LEU A 15 -33.13 -9.41 4.54
CA LEU A 15 -32.59 -8.18 5.13
C LEU A 15 -31.80 -8.45 6.41
N LEU A 16 -32.26 -9.36 7.28
CA LEU A 16 -31.51 -9.81 8.46
C LEU A 16 -30.20 -10.51 8.06
N SER A 17 -30.21 -11.34 7.02
CA SER A 17 -28.99 -11.98 6.51
C SER A 17 -28.01 -10.98 5.87
N LEU A 18 -28.53 -9.86 5.35
CA LEU A 18 -27.72 -8.77 4.77
C LEU A 18 -27.14 -7.87 5.86
N CYS A 19 -27.89 -7.62 6.95
CA CYS A 19 -27.45 -6.82 8.09
C CYS A 19 -26.49 -7.56 9.03
N CYS A 20 -26.49 -8.91 9.04
CA CYS A 20 -25.61 -9.71 9.89
C CYS A 20 -24.29 -10.14 9.23
N ARG A 21 -24.01 -9.73 7.99
CA ARG A 21 -22.66 -9.85 7.40
C ARG A 21 -21.82 -8.62 7.73
N THR A 22 -21.70 -8.28 9.00
CA THR A 22 -20.46 -7.65 9.45
C THR A 22 -19.42 -8.76 9.35
N ALA A 23 -18.65 -8.77 8.26
CA ALA A 23 -17.54 -9.68 8.12
C ALA A 23 -16.59 -9.45 9.31
N GLU A 24 -16.68 -10.31 10.32
CA GLU A 24 -15.80 -10.26 11.46
C GLU A 24 -14.37 -10.45 10.95
N VAL A 25 -13.52 -9.49 11.24
CA VAL A 25 -12.11 -9.57 10.94
C VAL A 25 -11.52 -10.68 11.79
N SER A 26 -11.07 -11.77 11.16
CA SER A 26 -10.56 -12.92 11.90
C SER A 26 -9.26 -12.60 12.63
N GLY A 27 -9.01 -13.29 13.76
CA GLY A 27 -7.74 -13.17 14.47
C GLY A 27 -6.52 -13.59 13.63
N GLU A 28 -6.73 -14.50 12.68
CA GLU A 28 -5.73 -14.91 11.69
C GLU A 28 -5.34 -13.75 10.77
N PHE A 29 -6.33 -13.07 10.17
CA PHE A 29 -6.08 -11.87 9.36
C PHE A 29 -5.27 -10.83 10.14
N ILE A 30 -5.66 -10.56 11.39
CA ILE A 30 -5.00 -9.54 12.21
C ILE A 30 -3.51 -9.85 12.43
N ASN A 31 -3.16 -11.12 12.64
CA ASN A 31 -1.79 -11.54 12.84
C ASN A 31 -0.96 -11.42 11.56
N GLU A 32 -1.52 -11.85 10.43
CA GLU A 32 -0.87 -11.76 9.12
C GLU A 32 -0.72 -10.30 8.65
N ALA A 33 -1.78 -9.49 8.81
CA ALA A 33 -1.76 -8.05 8.53
C ALA A 33 -0.70 -7.32 9.38
N ARG A 34 -0.55 -7.68 10.66
CA ARG A 34 0.49 -7.13 11.53
C ARG A 34 1.89 -7.50 11.03
N SER A 35 2.08 -8.75 10.62
CA SER A 35 3.35 -9.20 10.03
C SER A 35 3.69 -8.43 8.75
N LEU A 36 2.69 -8.20 7.91
CA LEU A 36 2.85 -7.41 6.68
C LEU A 36 3.21 -5.95 6.97
N VAL A 37 2.55 -5.30 7.94
CA VAL A 37 2.90 -3.93 8.38
C VAL A 37 4.33 -3.87 8.92
N GLN A 38 4.73 -4.86 9.72
CA GLN A 38 6.10 -4.95 10.23
C GLN A 38 7.12 -5.09 9.11
N THR A 39 6.91 -6.03 8.19
CA THR A 39 7.79 -6.26 7.04
C THR A 39 7.90 -5.00 6.17
N THR A 40 6.77 -4.35 5.90
CA THR A 40 6.73 -3.12 5.09
C THR A 40 7.34 -1.91 5.82
N SER A 41 7.30 -1.88 7.16
CA SER A 41 8.03 -0.90 7.96
C SER A 41 9.55 -1.13 7.94
N GLN A 42 9.97 -2.41 7.91
CA GLN A 42 11.39 -2.77 7.79
C GLN A 42 11.97 -2.35 6.44
N LEU A 43 11.18 -2.37 5.36
CA LEU A 43 11.57 -1.78 4.07
C LEU A 43 11.95 -0.30 4.22
N GLY A 44 11.19 0.47 5.00
CA GLY A 44 11.50 1.88 5.28
C GLY A 44 12.86 2.05 5.96
N ARG A 45 13.13 1.22 6.98
CA ARG A 45 14.44 1.21 7.67
C ARG A 45 15.57 0.72 6.78
N LEU A 46 15.29 -0.19 5.85
CA LEU A 46 16.28 -0.65 4.87
C LEU A 46 16.62 0.50 3.91
N VAL A 47 15.61 1.19 3.37
CA VAL A 47 15.77 2.38 2.52
C VAL A 47 16.62 3.46 3.19
N GLU A 48 16.46 3.70 4.49
CA GLU A 48 17.28 4.67 5.24
C GLU A 48 18.76 4.28 5.35
N ARG A 49 19.07 2.99 5.25
CA ARG A 49 20.44 2.47 5.34
C ARG A 49 21.12 2.34 3.98
N ILE A 50 20.36 2.38 2.88
CA ILE A 50 20.91 2.30 1.53
C ILE A 50 21.64 3.60 1.20
N ASN A 51 22.96 3.53 1.24
CA ASN A 51 23.82 4.64 0.83
C ASN A 51 24.71 4.27 -0.36
N SER A 52 24.89 2.98 -0.62
CA SER A 52 25.67 2.47 -1.74
C SER A 52 24.88 1.53 -2.65
N ARG A 53 25.44 1.24 -3.84
CA ARG A 53 24.92 0.23 -4.76
C ARG A 53 24.86 -1.17 -4.14
N VAL A 54 25.81 -1.50 -3.26
CA VAL A 54 25.87 -2.81 -2.59
C VAL A 54 24.70 -2.96 -1.62
N ASP A 55 24.36 -1.90 -0.88
CA ASP A 55 23.25 -1.91 0.07
C ASP A 55 21.89 -2.07 -0.63
N TYR A 56 21.76 -1.46 -1.81
CA TYR A 56 20.54 -1.50 -2.63
C TYR A 56 20.18 -2.93 -3.12
N GLN A 57 21.16 -3.81 -3.31
CA GLN A 57 20.91 -5.18 -3.80
C GLN A 57 19.97 -5.99 -2.89
N ASN A 58 19.94 -5.67 -1.60
CA ASN A 58 19.09 -6.34 -0.63
C ASN A 58 17.65 -5.80 -0.61
N PHE A 59 17.40 -4.65 -1.24
CA PHE A 59 16.07 -4.02 -1.20
C PHE A 59 15.06 -4.74 -2.09
N GLY A 60 15.46 -5.14 -3.30
CA GLY A 60 14.59 -5.86 -4.25
C GLY A 60 14.01 -7.15 -3.69
N PRO A 61 14.83 -8.08 -3.14
CA PRO A 61 14.33 -9.32 -2.55
C PRO A 61 13.35 -9.09 -1.40
N GLU A 62 13.61 -8.14 -0.50
CA GLU A 62 12.70 -7.82 0.60
C GLU A 62 11.39 -7.19 0.12
N LEU A 63 11.44 -6.36 -0.92
CA LEU A 63 10.25 -5.77 -1.53
C LEU A 63 9.37 -6.84 -2.22
N VAL A 64 9.98 -7.81 -2.90
CA VAL A 64 9.25 -8.95 -3.48
C VAL A 64 8.56 -9.76 -2.40
N LYS A 65 9.26 -10.06 -1.29
CA LYS A 65 8.64 -10.75 -0.14
C LYS A 65 7.42 -10.00 0.40
N ALA A 66 7.52 -8.67 0.56
CA ALA A 66 6.40 -7.86 1.03
C ALA A 66 5.22 -7.85 0.04
N LYS A 67 5.48 -7.79 -1.27
CA LYS A 67 4.43 -7.85 -2.29
C LYS A 67 3.71 -9.20 -2.28
N LEU A 68 4.45 -10.30 -2.23
CA LEU A 68 3.88 -11.64 -2.18
C LEU A 68 3.06 -11.86 -0.91
N ALA A 69 3.55 -11.39 0.24
CA ALA A 69 2.81 -11.47 1.50
C ALA A 69 1.51 -10.64 1.48
N ALA A 70 1.51 -9.49 0.80
CA ALA A 70 0.30 -8.69 0.63
C ALA A 70 -0.72 -9.39 -0.27
N ASP A 71 -0.28 -9.94 -1.41
CA ASP A 71 -1.15 -10.65 -2.34
C ASP A 71 -1.78 -11.87 -1.67
N ASP A 72 -0.97 -12.69 -0.98
CA ASP A 72 -1.47 -13.86 -0.25
C ASP A 72 -2.49 -13.47 0.82
N LEU A 73 -2.22 -12.41 1.59
CA LEU A 73 -3.14 -11.91 2.62
C LEU A 73 -4.49 -11.49 2.01
N PHE A 74 -4.48 -10.71 0.93
CA PHE A 74 -5.71 -10.14 0.35
C PHE A 74 -6.48 -11.14 -0.51
N ASP A 75 -5.80 -12.11 -1.13
CA ASP A 75 -6.44 -13.21 -1.82
C ASP A 75 -7.11 -14.18 -0.82
N LYS A 76 -6.44 -14.45 0.30
CA LYS A 76 -6.95 -15.36 1.36
C LYS A 76 -8.09 -14.74 2.17
N HIS A 77 -8.01 -13.45 2.47
CA HIS A 77 -8.98 -12.76 3.30
C HIS A 77 -9.81 -11.77 2.48
N ASN A 78 -11.08 -12.11 2.28
CA ASN A 78 -12.03 -11.37 1.45
C ASN A 78 -11.99 -9.84 1.72
N ALA A 79 -11.38 -9.11 0.77
CA ALA A 79 -11.02 -7.69 0.78
C ALA A 79 -12.08 -6.71 1.33
N THR A 80 -13.36 -7.03 1.14
CA THR A 80 -14.48 -6.10 1.42
C THR A 80 -14.54 -5.58 2.87
N ALA A 81 -14.13 -6.36 3.86
CA ALA A 81 -14.16 -5.96 5.28
C ALA A 81 -13.03 -5.00 5.67
N VAL A 82 -11.93 -5.03 4.91
CA VAL A 82 -10.64 -4.41 5.22
C VAL A 82 -10.11 -3.57 4.07
N ALA A 83 -10.98 -3.16 3.15
CA ALA A 83 -10.63 -2.49 1.89
C ALA A 83 -9.75 -1.25 2.12
N GLY A 84 -9.97 -0.50 3.21
CA GLY A 84 -9.12 0.64 3.55
C GLY A 84 -7.69 0.25 3.95
N PHE A 85 -7.51 -0.86 4.65
CA PHE A 85 -6.19 -1.38 5.01
C PHE A 85 -5.46 -1.89 3.77
N GLU A 86 -6.16 -2.67 2.93
CA GLU A 86 -5.63 -3.14 1.66
C GLU A 86 -5.18 -1.98 0.76
N GLU A 87 -6.02 -0.95 0.62
CA GLU A 87 -5.71 0.23 -0.18
C GLU A 87 -4.44 0.92 0.31
N GLU A 88 -4.31 1.16 1.62
CA GLU A 88 -3.14 1.82 2.20
C GLU A 88 -1.88 0.94 2.08
N MET A 89 -2.00 -0.38 2.26
CA MET A 89 -0.87 -1.31 2.06
C MET A 89 -0.42 -1.38 0.60
N ASN A 90 -1.34 -1.44 -0.35
CA ASN A 90 -1.04 -1.43 -1.78
C ASN A 90 -0.36 -0.13 -2.20
N LYS A 91 -0.82 1.02 -1.68
CA LYS A 91 -0.16 2.32 -1.88
C LYS A 91 1.25 2.35 -1.28
N ALA A 92 1.45 1.80 -0.09
CA ALA A 92 2.76 1.71 0.54
C ALA A 92 3.74 0.88 -0.31
N ILE A 93 3.34 -0.32 -0.73
CA ILE A 93 4.17 -1.22 -1.55
C ILE A 93 4.47 -0.60 -2.92
N THR A 94 3.47 0.04 -3.53
CA THR A 94 3.65 0.79 -4.78
C THR A 94 4.68 1.91 -4.64
N ALA A 95 4.65 2.65 -3.52
CA ALA A 95 5.66 3.67 -3.26
C ALA A 95 7.07 3.08 -3.03
N TYR A 96 7.18 1.89 -2.43
CA TYR A 96 8.47 1.20 -2.34
C TYR A 96 8.97 0.66 -3.70
N LEU A 97 8.08 0.26 -4.60
CA LEU A 97 8.43 -0.06 -5.99
C LEU A 97 8.95 1.17 -6.73
N ASP A 98 8.31 2.33 -6.56
CA ASP A 98 8.82 3.58 -7.10
C ASP A 98 10.20 3.95 -6.54
N LEU A 99 10.41 3.77 -5.22
CA LEU A 99 11.74 3.94 -4.61
C LEU A 99 12.77 2.99 -5.22
N PHE A 100 12.38 1.75 -5.48
CA PHE A 100 13.27 0.76 -6.09
C PHE A 100 13.72 1.21 -7.48
N ASP A 101 12.80 1.72 -8.29
CA ASP A 101 13.10 2.22 -9.64
C ASP A 101 13.97 3.48 -9.61
N ILE A 102 13.70 4.42 -8.68
CA ILE A 102 14.52 5.62 -8.49
C ILE A 102 15.94 5.22 -8.04
N MET A 103 16.07 4.28 -7.10
CA MET A 103 17.36 3.77 -6.66
C MET A 103 18.08 3.02 -7.78
N ASN A 104 17.36 2.26 -8.61
CA ASN A 104 17.94 1.60 -9.77
C ASN A 104 18.52 2.64 -10.74
N ALA A 105 17.76 3.69 -11.03
CA ALA A 105 18.22 4.82 -11.83
C ALA A 105 19.51 5.43 -11.25
N LYS A 106 19.52 5.73 -9.96
CA LYS A 106 20.68 6.29 -9.25
C LYS A 106 21.91 5.38 -9.27
N TYR A 107 21.76 4.11 -8.90
CA TYR A 107 22.89 3.23 -8.62
C TYR A 107 23.33 2.38 -9.81
N SER A 108 22.43 2.09 -10.75
CA SER A 108 22.75 1.32 -11.96
C SER A 108 23.10 2.21 -13.15
N HIS A 109 22.48 3.39 -13.25
CA HIS A 109 22.71 4.32 -14.35
C HIS A 109 23.51 5.58 -13.95
N ALA A 110 23.83 5.73 -12.67
CA ALA A 110 24.63 6.85 -12.15
C ALA A 110 24.05 8.23 -12.51
N ILE A 111 22.72 8.35 -12.50
CA ILE A 111 22.04 9.62 -12.78
C ILE A 111 21.58 10.29 -11.48
N ASP A 112 21.79 11.61 -11.40
CA ASP A 112 21.37 12.46 -10.29
C ASP A 112 20.03 13.16 -10.55
N SER A 113 19.57 13.16 -11.80
CA SER A 113 18.23 13.58 -12.20
C SER A 113 17.58 12.58 -13.14
N LEU A 114 16.26 12.44 -13.06
CA LEU A 114 15.48 11.68 -14.02
C LEU A 114 15.22 12.57 -15.24
N PRO A 115 15.63 12.14 -16.46
CA PRO A 115 15.49 12.95 -17.65
C PRO A 115 14.05 13.38 -17.89
N ARG A 116 13.90 14.62 -18.36
CA ARG A 116 12.63 15.18 -18.80
C ARG A 116 11.97 14.25 -19.81
N GLY A 117 10.68 13.97 -19.60
CA GLY A 117 9.90 13.09 -20.48
C GLY A 117 10.22 11.60 -20.37
N SER A 118 11.14 11.19 -19.49
CA SER A 118 11.32 9.76 -19.20
C SER A 118 10.05 9.18 -18.58
N GLU A 119 9.73 7.93 -18.92
CA GLU A 119 8.53 7.25 -18.40
C GLU A 119 8.48 7.27 -16.87
N LEU A 120 9.62 7.03 -16.22
CA LEU A 120 9.74 7.09 -14.77
C LEU A 120 9.44 8.51 -14.24
N ALA A 121 9.98 9.56 -14.84
CA ALA A 121 9.69 10.93 -14.41
C ALA A 121 8.20 11.28 -14.58
N LEU A 122 7.59 10.93 -15.71
CA LEU A 122 6.16 11.19 -15.96
C LEU A 122 5.27 10.44 -14.94
N ARG A 123 5.57 9.17 -14.69
CA ARG A 123 4.84 8.34 -13.73
C ARG A 123 4.94 8.88 -12.31
N LEU A 124 6.15 9.28 -11.89
CA LEU A 124 6.38 9.86 -10.57
C LEU A 124 5.70 11.23 -10.43
N ALA A 125 5.77 12.10 -11.43
CA ALA A 125 5.10 13.40 -11.41
C ALA A 125 3.57 13.27 -11.36
N GLY A 126 2.99 12.24 -11.99
CA GLY A 126 1.56 11.96 -11.90
C GLY A 126 1.12 11.41 -10.54
N ARG A 127 1.95 10.59 -9.89
CA ARG A 127 1.63 9.95 -8.60
C ARG A 127 1.99 10.81 -7.38
N TYR A 128 3.03 11.64 -7.50
CA TYR A 128 3.54 12.52 -6.45
C TYR A 128 3.58 13.96 -6.97
N PRO A 129 2.48 14.71 -6.87
CA PRO A 129 2.40 16.07 -7.40
C PRO A 129 3.43 17.02 -6.79
N GLU A 130 3.98 16.71 -5.60
CA GLU A 130 5.04 17.51 -5.00
C GLU A 130 6.33 17.51 -5.83
N LEU A 131 6.52 16.53 -6.74
CA LEU A 131 7.69 16.43 -7.61
C LEU A 131 7.59 17.27 -8.89
N SER A 132 6.40 17.73 -9.26
CA SER A 132 6.21 18.53 -10.48
C SER A 132 6.24 20.04 -10.21
N GLU A 133 6.23 20.48 -8.95
CA GLU A 133 6.21 21.90 -8.56
C GLU A 133 5.13 22.74 -9.29
N GLY A 134 4.04 22.11 -9.75
CA GLY A 134 3.01 22.76 -10.56
C GLY A 134 3.35 22.97 -12.04
N LYS A 135 4.46 22.43 -12.53
CA LYS A 135 4.81 22.37 -13.96
C LYS A 135 3.98 21.28 -14.66
N SER A 136 3.81 21.40 -15.97
CA SER A 136 3.18 20.34 -16.78
C SER A 136 3.92 19.03 -16.58
N ILE A 137 3.18 17.95 -16.31
CA ILE A 137 3.71 16.59 -16.10
C ILE A 137 4.64 16.18 -17.24
N THR A 138 4.37 16.64 -18.47
CA THR A 138 5.13 16.30 -19.68
C THR A 138 6.52 16.95 -19.76
N ASP A 139 6.83 17.93 -18.93
CA ASP A 139 8.04 18.76 -19.01
C ASP A 139 8.86 18.76 -17.72
N VAL A 140 8.65 17.76 -16.86
CA VAL A 140 9.30 17.66 -15.54
C VAL A 140 10.61 16.88 -15.63
N GLU A 141 11.70 17.55 -15.27
CA GLU A 141 12.94 16.90 -14.81
C GLU A 141 12.86 16.76 -13.29
N ILE A 142 13.20 15.58 -12.76
CA ILE A 142 13.05 15.30 -11.33
C ILE A 142 14.42 15.02 -10.71
N ASP A 143 14.80 15.81 -9.70
CA ASP A 143 15.96 15.53 -8.87
C ASP A 143 15.79 14.20 -8.11
N VAL A 144 16.76 13.30 -8.23
CA VAL A 144 16.67 11.96 -7.64
C VAL A 144 16.65 11.99 -6.12
N LYS A 145 17.37 12.92 -5.47
CA LYS A 145 17.36 13.01 -4.00
C LYS A 145 16.01 13.48 -3.49
N GLU A 146 15.40 14.44 -4.17
CA GLU A 146 14.07 14.92 -3.87
C GLU A 146 13.01 13.84 -4.13
N ALA A 147 13.11 13.11 -5.25
CA ALA A 147 12.26 11.95 -5.54
C ALA A 147 12.32 10.92 -4.42
N LEU A 148 13.52 10.49 -4.01
CA LEU A 148 13.72 9.56 -2.90
C LEU A 148 13.07 10.10 -1.61
N ARG A 149 13.22 11.39 -1.31
CA ARG A 149 12.66 12.01 -0.11
C ARG A 149 11.14 12.07 -0.11
N VAL A 150 10.52 12.45 -1.23
CA VAL A 150 9.06 12.54 -1.38
C VAL A 150 8.43 11.15 -1.34
N VAL A 151 8.91 10.24 -2.17
CA VAL A 151 8.34 8.89 -2.28
C VAL A 151 8.51 8.12 -0.98
N ARG A 152 9.66 8.26 -0.29
CA ARG A 152 9.84 7.69 1.06
C ARG A 152 8.82 8.20 2.06
N ARG A 153 8.58 9.52 2.11
CA ARG A 153 7.56 10.08 3.00
C ARG A 153 6.17 9.56 2.65
N ALA A 154 5.85 9.42 1.36
CA ALA A 154 4.60 8.83 0.92
C ALA A 154 4.46 7.38 1.42
N ALA A 155 5.47 6.53 1.19
CA ALA A 155 5.50 5.15 1.67
C ALA A 155 5.28 5.06 3.19
N SER A 156 6.05 5.81 3.98
CA SER A 156 5.92 5.80 5.45
C SER A 156 4.55 6.28 5.94
N ARG A 157 3.94 7.27 5.26
CA ARG A 157 2.58 7.73 5.60
C ARG A 157 1.54 6.63 5.39
N HIS A 158 1.64 5.90 4.28
CA HIS A 158 0.71 4.81 3.95
C HIS A 158 0.85 3.63 4.93
N VAL A 159 2.07 3.23 5.26
CA VAL A 159 2.32 2.20 6.29
C VAL A 159 1.73 2.60 7.64
N ARG A 160 1.92 3.86 8.05
CA ARG A 160 1.36 4.35 9.32
C ARG A 160 -0.17 4.33 9.31
N ARG A 161 -0.81 4.74 8.21
CA ARG A 161 -2.27 4.68 8.09
C ARG A 161 -2.79 3.25 8.12
N ALA A 162 -2.11 2.31 7.47
CA ALA A 162 -2.45 0.91 7.55
C ALA A 162 -2.37 0.37 9.00
N ASP A 163 -1.34 0.75 9.75
CA ASP A 163 -1.18 0.38 11.16
C ASP A 163 -2.28 0.97 12.07
N GLU A 164 -2.68 2.22 11.81
CA GLU A 164 -3.82 2.88 12.49
C GLU A 164 -5.14 2.15 12.21
N LEU A 165 -5.38 1.74 10.96
CA LEU A 165 -6.56 0.96 10.57
C LEU A 165 -6.58 -0.42 11.22
N LEU A 166 -5.45 -1.13 11.20
CA LEU A 166 -5.31 -2.43 11.83
C LEU A 166 -5.57 -2.36 13.34
N SER A 167 -5.07 -1.32 14.00
CA SER A 167 -5.34 -1.05 15.41
C SER A 167 -6.83 -0.82 15.67
N SER A 168 -7.53 -0.11 14.77
CA SER A 168 -8.99 0.05 14.86
C SER A 168 -9.73 -1.29 14.75
N TYR A 169 -9.31 -2.19 13.86
CA TYR A 169 -9.93 -3.50 13.70
C TYR A 169 -9.74 -4.38 14.94
N LEU A 170 -8.54 -4.36 15.52
CA LEU A 170 -8.22 -5.03 16.79
C LEU A 170 -9.14 -4.59 17.93
N GLU A 171 -9.36 -3.29 18.07
CA GLU A 171 -10.22 -2.76 19.14
C GLU A 171 -11.70 -3.10 18.92
N ARG A 172 -12.15 -3.25 17.67
CA ARG A 172 -13.51 -3.72 17.37
C ARG A 172 -13.67 -5.21 17.65
N ALA A 173 -12.66 -6.03 17.35
CA ALA A 173 -12.68 -7.48 17.58
C ALA A 173 -12.68 -7.88 19.06
N LYS A 174 -12.32 -6.96 19.98
CA LYS A 174 -12.34 -7.17 21.43
C LYS A 174 -13.69 -6.81 22.09
N ARG A 175 -14.60 -6.14 21.39
CA ARG A 175 -15.89 -5.68 21.93
C ARG A 175 -16.99 -6.68 21.62
#